data_AF-A0A2U8TRF4-F1
#
_entry.id   AF-A0A2U8TRF4-F1
#
_cell.length_a   1.000
_cell.length_b   1.000
_cell.length_c   1.000
_cell.angle_alpha   90.00
_cell.angle_beta   90.00
_cell.angle_gamma   90.00
#
_symmetry.space_group_name_H-M   'P 1'
#
loop_
_entity.id
_entity.type
_entity.pdbx_description
1 polymer ?
#
loop_
_entity_poly.entity_id
_entity_poly.type
_entity_poly.pdbx_seq_one_letter_code
_entity_poly.pdbx_strand_id
1 'polypeptide(L)'
;MKIWACAKGANGFINREDGRYKLFFIWQVLKMRRLNPAEFSALTFFSTHSRVEKRREMVAVKNGYFRYKSVDVQATRSDDSDGESLPHAYLIAILSQLQTINFKIGDEVVPFTFTRLVAEETRLRFGNGNVYVPDLYGEFTSDNPFYQRWDCSGQLIPDTTLSFSSARAGANPSLN
;
A
#
# COMPACT_ATOMS: atom_id res chain seq x y z
N MET A 1 8.45 2.32 -8.37
CA MET A 1 7.44 2.38 -9.47
C MET A 1 6.07 2.75 -8.89
N LYS A 2 5.25 3.60 -9.53
CA LYS A 2 3.96 4.04 -8.94
C LYS A 2 2.79 3.16 -9.40
N ILE A 3 2.09 2.52 -8.49
CA ILE A 3 1.02 1.55 -8.82
C ILE A 3 -0.36 1.95 -8.28
N TRP A 4 -0.45 3.07 -7.57
CA TRP A 4 -1.70 3.67 -7.12
C TRP A 4 -1.72 5.18 -7.35
N ALA A 5 -2.92 5.73 -7.38
CA ALA A 5 -3.17 7.15 -7.58
C ALA A 5 -4.42 7.59 -6.82
N CYS A 6 -4.49 8.86 -6.43
CA CYS A 6 -5.76 9.49 -6.13
C CYS A 6 -6.46 9.85 -7.45
N ALA A 7 -7.79 9.79 -7.51
CA ALA A 7 -8.54 10.26 -8.67
C ALA A 7 -9.32 11.54 -8.35
N LYS A 8 -9.43 12.40 -9.36
CA LYS A 8 -10.26 13.59 -9.36
C LYS A 8 -11.33 13.46 -10.44
N GLY A 9 -12.59 13.62 -10.05
CA GLY A 9 -13.74 13.74 -10.97
C GLY A 9 -14.23 15.18 -11.07
N ALA A 10 -15.43 15.38 -11.62
CA ALA A 10 -16.03 16.71 -11.79
C ALA A 10 -16.16 17.50 -10.48
N ASN A 11 -16.51 16.82 -9.38
CA ASN A 11 -16.76 17.44 -8.08
C ASN A 11 -15.53 17.49 -7.15
N GLY A 12 -14.33 17.23 -7.68
CA GLY A 12 -13.09 17.22 -6.91
C GLY A 12 -12.51 15.82 -6.69
N PHE A 13 -11.67 15.68 -5.67
CA PHE A 13 -11.03 14.39 -5.36
C PHE A 13 -12.04 13.39 -4.84
N ILE A 14 -11.90 12.14 -5.28
CA ILE A 14 -12.74 11.05 -4.80
C ILE A 14 -12.23 10.62 -3.43
N ASN A 15 -13.09 10.78 -2.44
CA ASN A 15 -12.84 10.36 -1.07
C ASN A 15 -13.64 9.09 -0.74
N ARG A 16 -13.19 8.38 0.27
CA ARG A 16 -13.94 7.34 0.97
C ARG A 16 -14.90 7.99 1.96
N GLU A 17 -15.79 7.19 2.52
CA GLU A 17 -16.77 7.60 3.54
C GLU A 17 -16.09 8.14 4.82
N ASP A 18 -14.87 7.69 5.12
CA ASP A 18 -14.05 8.15 6.24
C ASP A 18 -13.32 9.49 5.98
N GLY A 19 -13.57 10.13 4.83
CA GLY A 19 -12.96 11.41 4.43
C GLY A 19 -11.56 11.29 3.85
N ARG A 20 -10.94 10.09 3.81
CA ARG A 20 -9.63 9.87 3.19
C ARG A 20 -9.76 9.78 1.67
N TYR A 21 -8.69 10.08 0.96
CA TYR A 21 -8.68 9.89 -0.50
C TYR A 21 -8.84 8.41 -0.87
N LYS A 22 -9.72 8.14 -1.82
CA LYS A 22 -9.84 6.81 -2.41
C LYS A 22 -8.63 6.56 -3.31
N LEU A 23 -7.84 5.55 -2.95
CA LEU A 23 -6.73 5.09 -3.77
C LEU A 23 -7.26 4.20 -4.90
N PHE A 24 -6.88 4.54 -6.12
CA PHE A 24 -7.15 3.79 -7.33
C PHE A 24 -5.89 3.04 -7.73
N PHE A 25 -5.98 1.72 -7.69
CA PHE A 25 -4.88 0.87 -8.10
C PHE A 25 -4.80 0.72 -9.61
N ILE A 26 -3.59 0.53 -10.12
CA ILE A 26 -3.36 0.43 -11.54
C ILE A 26 -4.14 -0.71 -12.19
N TRP A 27 -4.28 -1.87 -11.55
CA TRP A 27 -5.11 -2.96 -12.09
C TRP A 27 -6.60 -2.60 -12.09
N GLN A 28 -7.11 -1.90 -11.07
CA GLN A 28 -8.49 -1.41 -11.05
C GLN A 28 -8.72 -0.41 -12.18
N VAL A 29 -7.77 0.49 -12.39
CA VAL A 29 -7.82 1.51 -13.44
C VAL A 29 -7.69 0.90 -14.84
N LEU A 30 -6.81 -0.07 -15.03
CA LEU A 30 -6.67 -0.82 -16.29
C LEU A 30 -7.92 -1.67 -16.57
N LYS A 31 -8.48 -2.31 -15.54
CA LYS A 31 -9.76 -3.04 -15.63
C LYS A 31 -10.91 -2.09 -15.98
N MET A 32 -11.00 -0.94 -15.31
CA MET A 32 -11.99 0.12 -15.58
C MET A 32 -11.84 0.64 -17.01
N ARG A 33 -10.62 0.92 -17.48
CA ARG A 33 -10.38 1.34 -18.87
C ARG A 33 -10.88 0.32 -19.89
N ARG A 34 -10.84 -0.98 -19.57
CA ARG A 34 -11.32 -2.05 -20.44
C ARG A 34 -12.83 -2.25 -20.38
N LEU A 35 -13.40 -2.22 -19.17
CA LEU A 35 -14.81 -2.58 -18.93
C LEU A 35 -15.75 -1.36 -18.97
N ASN A 36 -15.31 -0.22 -18.44
CA ASN A 36 -16.06 1.03 -18.30
C ASN A 36 -15.22 2.22 -18.80
N PRO A 37 -14.94 2.33 -20.12
CA PRO A 37 -14.07 3.39 -20.65
C PRO A 37 -14.61 4.82 -20.41
N ALA A 38 -15.93 4.98 -20.33
CA ALA A 38 -16.57 6.26 -20.00
C ALA A 38 -16.23 6.72 -18.58
N GLU A 39 -16.32 5.81 -17.60
CA GLU A 39 -15.95 6.08 -16.20
C GLU A 39 -14.45 6.40 -16.10
N PHE A 40 -13.60 5.63 -16.78
CA PHE A 40 -12.16 5.91 -16.83
C PHE A 40 -11.86 7.31 -17.39
N SER A 41 -12.54 7.72 -18.46
CA SER A 41 -12.30 9.02 -19.10
C SER A 41 -12.82 10.20 -18.29
N ALA A 42 -13.76 9.97 -17.37
CA ALA A 42 -14.26 10.98 -16.44
C ALA A 42 -13.30 11.26 -15.27
N LEU A 43 -12.24 10.46 -15.10
CA LEU A 43 -11.32 10.54 -13.98
C LEU A 43 -9.93 11.01 -14.42
N THR A 44 -9.36 11.92 -13.63
CA THR A 44 -7.96 12.33 -13.75
C THR A 44 -7.17 11.80 -12.56
N PHE A 45 -6.04 11.13 -12.81
CA PHE A 45 -5.24 10.47 -11.77
C PHE A 45 -4.08 11.36 -11.31
N PHE A 46 -3.79 11.35 -10.01
CA PHE A 46 -2.77 12.18 -9.36
C PHE A 46 -1.94 11.36 -8.36
N SER A 47 -0.69 11.77 -8.13
CA SER A 47 0.16 11.19 -7.09
C SER A 47 -0.41 11.40 -5.68
N THR A 48 -0.09 10.51 -4.74
CA THR A 48 -0.62 10.46 -3.37
C THR A 48 0.02 11.43 -2.36
N HIS A 49 0.73 12.47 -2.81
CA HIS A 49 1.42 13.38 -1.89
C HIS A 49 0.45 13.98 -0.84
N SER A 50 0.89 14.03 0.41
CA SER A 50 0.20 14.64 1.56
C SER A 50 -0.27 16.08 1.28
N ARG A 51 0.51 16.87 0.54
CA ARG A 51 0.18 18.23 0.12
C ARG A 51 -0.50 18.22 -1.24
N VAL A 52 -1.73 18.74 -1.31
CA VAL A 52 -2.56 18.70 -2.52
C VAL A 52 -1.89 19.46 -3.66
N GLU A 53 -1.27 20.61 -3.38
CA GLU A 53 -0.56 21.44 -4.36
C GLU A 53 0.69 20.76 -4.96
N LYS A 54 1.25 19.76 -4.28
CA LYS A 54 2.42 19.00 -4.77
C LYS A 54 2.01 17.77 -5.59
N ARG A 55 0.71 17.48 -5.71
CA ARG A 55 0.24 16.33 -6.46
C ARG A 55 0.40 16.58 -7.95
N ARG A 56 1.03 15.63 -8.63
CA ARG A 56 1.24 15.68 -10.09
C ARG A 56 0.29 14.73 -10.78
N GLU A 57 -0.23 15.14 -11.91
CA GLU A 57 -1.08 14.31 -12.76
C GLU A 57 -0.29 13.10 -13.27
N MET A 58 -0.95 11.95 -13.35
CA MET A 58 -0.38 10.69 -13.77
C MET A 58 -1.25 10.00 -14.82
N VAL A 59 -0.60 9.20 -15.66
CA VAL A 59 -1.22 8.43 -16.73
C VAL A 59 -1.01 6.94 -16.46
N ALA A 60 -2.09 6.16 -16.57
CA ALA A 60 -2.06 4.70 -16.45
C ALA A 60 -1.43 4.04 -17.69
N VAL A 61 -0.25 3.45 -17.54
CA VAL A 61 0.48 2.73 -18.59
C VAL A 61 -0.02 1.29 -18.68
N LYS A 62 -0.08 0.74 -19.90
CA LYS A 62 -0.51 -0.65 -20.15
C LYS A 62 0.31 -1.69 -19.37
N ASN A 63 1.58 -1.39 -19.08
CA ASN A 63 2.51 -2.27 -18.38
C ASN A 63 2.30 -2.30 -16.86
N GLY A 64 1.17 -1.79 -16.35
CA GLY A 64 0.83 -1.97 -14.93
C GLY A 64 1.47 -0.96 -13.98
N TYR A 65 1.75 0.27 -14.44
CA TYR A 65 2.11 1.37 -13.55
C TYR A 65 1.57 2.73 -14.00
N PHE A 66 1.61 3.72 -13.12
CA PHE A 66 1.36 5.13 -13.39
C PHE A 66 2.67 5.85 -13.70
N ARG A 67 2.67 6.63 -14.78
CA ARG A 67 3.75 7.57 -15.09
C ARG A 67 3.27 9.00 -14.88
N TYR A 68 4.15 9.90 -14.47
CA TYR A 68 3.79 11.32 -14.47
C TYR A 68 3.45 11.79 -15.87
N LYS A 69 2.42 12.62 -15.99
CA LYS A 69 2.13 13.34 -17.22
C LYS A 69 3.21 14.41 -17.36
N SER A 70 4.14 14.20 -18.28
CA SER A 70 5.25 15.12 -18.52
C SER A 70 4.72 16.48 -18.92
N VAL A 71 5.00 17.50 -18.11
CA VAL A 71 5.22 18.86 -18.61
C VAL A 71 6.74 18.98 -18.68
N ASP A 72 7.27 19.32 -19.84
CA ASP A 72 8.71 19.37 -20.16
C ASP A 72 9.59 19.77 -18.98
N VAL A 73 10.29 18.81 -18.38
CA VAL A 73 11.61 19.02 -17.78
C VAL A 73 12.39 17.74 -17.99
N GLN A 74 13.55 17.90 -18.61
CA GLN A 74 14.57 16.90 -18.91
C GLN A 74 14.59 15.74 -17.92
N ALA A 75 14.60 14.54 -18.48
CA ALA A 75 14.83 13.30 -17.77
C ALA A 75 16.21 13.32 -17.11
N THR A 76 16.27 13.80 -15.87
CA THR A 76 17.35 13.42 -14.96
C THR A 76 17.11 11.95 -14.64
N ARG A 77 17.85 11.09 -15.34
CA ARG A 77 18.10 9.72 -14.91
C ARG A 77 18.79 9.80 -13.55
N SER A 78 18.06 9.58 -12.47
CA SER A 78 18.65 9.12 -11.22
C SER A 78 18.30 7.66 -11.07
N ASP A 79 19.36 6.88 -11.24
CA ASP A 79 19.55 5.49 -10.86
C ASP A 79 19.16 5.25 -9.38
N ASP A 80 19.03 3.97 -9.02
CA ASP A 80 18.48 3.40 -7.77
C ASP A 80 16.98 3.10 -7.79
N SER A 81 16.66 1.97 -8.43
CA SER A 81 15.45 1.22 -8.13
C SER A 81 15.86 -0.06 -7.43
N ASP A 82 16.02 0.04 -6.11
CA ASP A 82 15.88 -1.09 -5.21
C ASP A 82 14.70 -1.95 -5.67
N GLY A 83 14.96 -3.25 -5.79
CA GLY A 83 13.98 -4.24 -6.19
C GLY A 83 12.95 -4.47 -5.11
N GLU A 84 12.13 -3.46 -4.80
CA GLU A 84 10.80 -3.70 -4.26
C GLU A 84 10.06 -4.53 -5.30
N SER A 85 10.06 -5.84 -5.07
CA SER A 85 9.30 -6.77 -5.88
C SER A 85 7.86 -6.29 -5.89
N LEU A 86 7.36 -5.92 -7.09
CA LEU A 86 5.95 -5.63 -7.40
C LEU A 86 4.94 -6.22 -6.40
N PRO A 87 4.97 -7.53 -6.07
CA PRO A 87 4.03 -8.10 -5.11
C PRO A 87 4.05 -7.53 -3.68
N HIS A 88 5.18 -7.02 -3.17
CA HIS A 88 5.29 -6.47 -1.81
C HIS A 88 4.55 -5.13 -1.68
N ALA A 89 4.81 -4.17 -2.57
CA ALA A 89 4.07 -2.91 -2.60
C ALA A 89 2.57 -3.12 -2.85
N TYR A 90 2.19 -4.13 -3.65
CA TYR A 90 0.78 -4.50 -3.85
C TYR A 90 0.14 -5.01 -2.55
N LEU A 91 0.84 -5.89 -1.81
CA LEU A 91 0.36 -6.46 -0.56
C LEU A 91 0.10 -5.37 0.48
N ILE A 92 1.08 -4.49 0.70
CA ILE A 92 0.97 -3.37 1.64
C ILE A 92 -0.22 -2.48 1.31
N ALA A 93 -0.38 -2.16 0.03
CA ALA A 93 -1.46 -1.29 -0.37
C ALA A 93 -2.83 -1.95 -0.23
N ILE A 94 -2.98 -3.25 -0.55
CA ILE A 94 -4.21 -4.00 -0.31
C ILE A 94 -4.53 -4.02 1.18
N LEU A 95 -3.56 -4.38 2.02
CA LEU A 95 -3.72 -4.43 3.47
C LEU A 95 -4.19 -3.08 4.03
N SER A 96 -3.61 -1.97 3.57
CA SER A 96 -4.00 -0.60 3.98
C SER A 96 -5.46 -0.22 3.68
N GLN A 97 -6.14 -0.97 2.80
CA GLN A 97 -7.55 -0.73 2.49
C GLN A 97 -8.52 -1.57 3.32
N LEU A 98 -8.02 -2.58 4.03
CA LEU A 98 -8.86 -3.46 4.83
C LEU A 98 -9.19 -2.79 6.16
N GLN A 99 -10.47 -2.79 6.50
CA GLN A 99 -10.92 -2.35 7.82
C GLN A 99 -10.62 -3.41 8.89
N THR A 100 -10.77 -4.69 8.55
CA THR A 100 -10.46 -5.82 9.43
C THR A 100 -9.46 -6.74 8.74
N ILE A 101 -8.39 -7.10 9.43
CA ILE A 101 -7.40 -8.09 8.98
C ILE A 101 -7.41 -9.24 9.98
N ASN A 102 -7.55 -10.47 9.46
CA ASN A 102 -7.50 -11.67 10.28
C ASN A 102 -6.04 -12.14 10.39
N PHE A 103 -5.50 -12.14 11.60
CA PHE A 103 -4.17 -12.65 11.89
C PHE A 103 -4.25 -14.05 12.46
N LYS A 104 -3.35 -14.94 12.04
CA LYS A 104 -3.17 -16.24 12.69
C LYS A 104 -2.11 -16.09 13.77
N ILE A 105 -2.47 -16.26 15.04
CA ILE A 105 -1.57 -16.19 16.20
C ILE A 105 -1.60 -17.56 16.87
N GLY A 106 -0.53 -18.33 16.73
CA GLY A 106 -0.55 -19.75 17.11
C GLY A 106 -1.56 -20.52 16.24
N ASP A 107 -2.50 -21.22 16.88
CA ASP A 107 -3.57 -21.95 16.18
C ASP A 107 -4.88 -21.16 16.05
N GLU A 108 -4.95 -19.97 16.62
CA GLU A 108 -6.16 -19.14 16.60
C GLU A 108 -6.12 -18.11 15.47
N VAL A 109 -7.28 -17.89 14.84
CA VAL A 109 -7.49 -16.79 13.89
C VAL A 109 -8.18 -15.65 14.62
N VAL A 110 -7.49 -14.51 14.70
CA VAL A 110 -7.91 -13.35 15.48
C VAL A 110 -8.18 -12.19 14.53
N PRO A 111 -9.40 -11.65 14.47
CA PRO A 111 -9.71 -10.46 13.68
C PRO A 111 -9.21 -9.20 14.40
N PHE A 112 -8.48 -8.35 13.68
CA PHE A 112 -8.09 -7.01 14.12
C PHE A 112 -8.84 -5.98 13.27
N THR A 113 -9.73 -5.22 13.91
CA THR A 113 -10.43 -4.11 13.28
C THR A 113 -9.68 -2.81 13.55
N PHE A 114 -9.30 -2.12 12.49
CA PHE A 114 -8.47 -0.93 12.54
C PHE A 114 -9.33 0.34 12.42
N THR A 115 -9.17 1.26 13.37
CA THR A 115 -9.67 2.64 13.26
C THR A 115 -8.80 3.47 12.32
N ARG A 116 -7.51 3.12 12.24
CA ARG A 116 -6.55 3.74 11.32
C ARG A 116 -5.58 2.68 10.85
N LEU A 117 -5.30 2.66 9.54
CA LEU A 117 -4.30 1.81 8.94
C LEU A 117 -3.64 2.61 7.81
N VAL A 118 -2.32 2.79 7.89
CA VAL A 118 -1.55 3.68 7.02
C VAL A 118 -0.31 2.96 6.53
N ALA A 119 -0.04 3.06 5.23
CA ALA A 119 1.07 2.38 4.55
C ALA A 119 2.27 3.28 4.18
N GLU A 120 2.21 4.60 4.45
CA GLU A 120 3.25 5.53 4.02
C GLU A 120 3.72 6.45 5.17
N GLU A 121 5.04 6.69 5.20
CA GLU A 121 5.76 7.79 5.89
C GLU A 121 5.60 7.92 7.42
N THR A 122 5.09 6.90 8.12
CA THR A 122 5.02 6.95 9.59
C THR A 122 6.42 6.73 10.19
N ARG A 123 7.15 7.80 10.45
CA ARG A 123 8.44 7.75 11.15
C ARG A 123 8.18 7.59 12.64
N LEU A 124 8.42 6.39 13.16
CA LEU A 124 8.39 6.11 14.58
C LEU A 124 9.74 6.47 15.17
N ARG A 125 9.75 7.35 16.16
CA ARG A 125 10.95 7.75 16.88
C ARG A 125 10.90 7.15 18.27
N PHE A 126 11.83 6.24 18.54
CA PHE A 126 11.93 5.61 19.86
C PHE A 126 12.73 6.51 20.81
N GLY A 127 12.56 6.31 22.12
CA GLY A 127 13.22 7.11 23.16
C GLY A 127 14.75 7.06 23.12
N ASN A 128 15.33 6.08 22.41
CA ASN A 128 16.77 5.97 22.14
C ASN A 128 17.26 6.83 20.95
N GLY A 129 16.37 7.61 20.32
CA GLY A 129 16.70 8.49 19.20
C GLY A 129 16.64 7.83 17.82
N ASN A 130 16.49 6.50 17.76
CA ASN A 130 16.40 5.77 16.50
C ASN A 130 15.06 6.01 15.80
N VAL A 131 15.13 6.12 14.48
CA VAL A 131 13.97 6.27 13.61
C VAL A 131 13.73 4.96 12.88
N TYR A 132 12.49 4.49 12.95
CA TYR A 132 12.03 3.31 12.26
C TYR A 132 10.86 3.67 11.36
N VAL A 133 10.83 3.08 10.17
CA VAL A 133 9.80 3.31 9.17
C VAL A 133 9.20 1.94 8.85
N PRO A 134 8.01 1.62 9.40
CA PRO A 134 7.36 0.36 9.13
C PRO A 134 6.63 0.39 7.79
N ASP A 135 6.34 -0.79 7.25
CA ASP A 135 5.54 -0.90 6.03
C ASP A 135 4.08 -0.47 6.27
N LEU A 136 3.53 -0.82 7.44
CA LEU A 136 2.19 -0.45 7.87
C LEU A 136 2.21 0.03 9.33
N TYR A 137 1.29 0.94 9.62
CA TYR A 137 0.97 1.35 10.98
C TYR A 137 -0.54 1.32 11.15
N GLY A 138 -1.00 0.56 12.15
CA GLY A 138 -2.41 0.35 12.44
C GLY A 138 -2.77 0.71 13.88
N GLU A 139 -3.85 1.44 14.08
CA GLU A 139 -4.53 1.61 15.37
C GLU A 139 -5.79 0.74 15.33
N PHE A 140 -5.95 -0.16 16.30
CA PHE A 140 -7.04 -1.12 16.40
C PHE A 140 -7.87 -0.94 17.67
N THR A 141 -9.10 -1.45 17.63
CA THR A 141 -10.12 -1.22 18.65
C THR A 141 -9.89 -2.00 19.94
N SER A 142 -10.41 -1.47 21.06
CA SER A 142 -10.22 -2.02 22.42
C SER A 142 -11.01 -3.29 22.74
N ASP A 143 -11.91 -3.68 21.85
CA ASP A 143 -12.63 -4.95 21.86
C ASP A 143 -11.72 -6.14 21.49
N ASN A 144 -10.55 -5.89 20.90
CA ASN A 144 -9.61 -6.95 20.58
C ASN A 144 -8.90 -7.48 21.86
N PRO A 145 -8.83 -8.82 22.08
CA PRO A 145 -8.23 -9.42 23.27
C PRO A 145 -6.75 -9.08 23.51
N PHE A 146 -6.06 -8.56 22.50
CA PHE A 146 -4.66 -8.14 22.57
C PHE A 146 -4.48 -6.67 22.94
N TYR A 147 -5.55 -5.87 22.93
CA TYR A 147 -5.49 -4.44 23.25
C TYR A 147 -4.95 -4.20 24.66
N GLN A 148 -5.47 -4.94 25.66
CA GLN A 148 -5.00 -4.86 27.04
C GLN A 148 -3.73 -5.69 27.28
N ARG A 149 -3.60 -6.83 26.60
CA ARG A 149 -2.47 -7.75 26.82
C ARG A 149 -1.14 -7.20 26.35
N TRP A 150 -1.13 -6.39 25.29
CA TRP A 150 0.10 -5.81 24.78
C TRP A 150 0.46 -4.47 25.42
N ASP A 151 -0.39 -3.93 26.31
CA ASP A 151 -0.21 -2.62 26.95
C ASP A 151 0.07 -1.48 25.95
N CYS A 152 -0.25 -1.73 24.67
CA CYS A 152 0.15 -0.94 23.52
C CYS A 152 -0.93 0.06 23.11
N SER A 153 -1.87 0.47 23.98
CA SER A 153 -2.92 1.46 23.63
C SER A 153 -3.62 1.23 22.26
N GLY A 154 -3.67 -0.02 21.79
CA GLY A 154 -4.24 -0.39 20.48
C GLY A 154 -3.37 -0.14 19.25
N GLN A 155 -2.04 -0.12 19.35
CA GLN A 155 -1.17 0.10 18.20
C GLN A 155 -0.53 -1.20 17.70
N LEU A 156 -0.54 -1.41 16.39
CA LEU A 156 0.11 -2.50 15.68
C LEU A 156 1.02 -1.93 14.60
N ILE A 157 2.23 -2.46 14.52
CA ILE A 157 3.22 -2.08 13.50
C ILE A 157 3.56 -3.33 12.68
N PRO A 158 2.87 -3.58 11.55
CA PRO A 158 3.21 -4.69 10.68
C PRO A 158 4.38 -4.34 9.76
N ASP A 159 5.42 -5.16 9.80
CA ASP A 159 6.35 -5.33 8.70
C ASP A 159 5.93 -6.56 7.90
N THR A 160 5.90 -6.41 6.58
CA THR A 160 5.64 -7.54 5.70
C THR A 160 6.93 -7.94 5.02
N THR A 161 7.15 -9.23 4.88
CA THR A 161 8.24 -9.73 4.05
C THR A 161 7.69 -10.84 3.19
N LEU A 162 7.88 -10.74 1.88
CA LEU A 162 7.60 -11.84 0.97
C LEU A 162 8.81 -12.77 0.98
N SER A 163 8.81 -13.74 1.90
CA SER A 163 9.81 -14.80 1.93
C SER A 163 9.37 -15.95 1.02
N PHE A 164 10.14 -16.23 -0.03
CA PHE A 164 10.03 -17.50 -0.74
C PHE A 164 10.74 -18.58 0.08
N SER A 165 10.06 -19.67 0.41
CA SER A 165 10.70 -20.79 1.10
C SER A 165 11.82 -21.35 0.22
N SER A 166 13.07 -21.25 0.68
CA SER A 166 14.24 -21.83 0.01
C SER A 166 14.33 -23.35 0.20
N ALA A 167 13.19 -24.04 0.26
CA ALA A 167 13.12 -25.50 0.40
C ALA A 167 13.28 -26.17 -0.97
N ARG A 168 14.43 -25.97 -1.61
CA ARG A 168 14.88 -26.79 -2.76
C ARG A 168 16.39 -26.71 -2.94
N ALA A 169 17.14 -27.20 -1.98
CA ALA A 169 18.55 -27.58 -2.15
C ALA A 169 18.88 -28.69 -1.15
N GLY A 170 18.98 -29.94 -1.63
CA GLY A 170 19.45 -31.06 -0.79
C GLY A 170 18.55 -32.29 -0.77
N ALA A 171 18.14 -32.80 -1.93
CA ALA A 171 17.78 -34.20 -2.06
C ALA A 171 18.15 -34.66 -3.48
N ASN A 172 19.42 -35.02 -3.67
CA ASN A 172 19.79 -35.93 -4.75
C ASN A 172 19.29 -37.31 -4.31
N PRO A 173 18.30 -37.94 -4.99
CA PRO A 173 18.10 -39.36 -4.81
C PRO A 173 19.34 -40.07 -5.37
N SER A 174 20.01 -40.85 -4.51
CA SER A 174 21.04 -41.79 -4.93
C SER A 174 20.42 -42.79 -5.90
N LEU A 175 20.91 -42.80 -7.14
CA LEU A 175 20.68 -43.90 -8.07
C LEU A 175 21.46 -45.11 -7.58
N ASN A 176 20.75 -46.06 -6.99
CA ASN A 176 21.08 -47.49 -7.00
C ASN A 176 19.79 -48.25 -7.28
#